data_AF-A0AAW2ZMP8-F1
#
_entry.id   AF-A0AAW2ZMP8-F1
#
_cell.length_a   1.000
_cell.length_b   1.000
_cell.length_c   1.000
_cell.angle_alpha   90.00
_cell.angle_beta   90.00
_cell.angle_gamma   90.00
#
_symmetry.space_group_name_H-M   'P 1'
#
loop_
_entity.id
_entity.type
_entity.pdbx_description
1 polymer ?
#
loop_
_entity_poly.entity_id
_entity_poly.type
_entity_poly.pdbx_seq_one_letter_code
_entity_poly.pdbx_strand_id
1 'polypeptide(L)'
;MSKEVKLSKEVQNNVNIFDQSLTTIESLLKPLSQQTKKSMKQMDAEKRAKLSICCAYTVNTLFYMYLKTQGIDPSTHPCRKEIQRIQTYMQKLREKQAKIEAMKKENSKQEDADGRSMKVDAVVAHRLINNILTTSDNNNNNTEESAKKRKRIEETLPKKKKSKK
;
A
#
# COMPACT_ATOMS: atom_id res chain seq x y z
N MET A 1 -2.34 53.37 36.32
CA MET A 1 -3.51 52.61 36.79
C MET A 1 -4.08 51.84 35.61
N SER A 2 -3.71 50.56 35.48
CA SER A 2 -4.26 49.70 34.44
C SER A 2 -5.73 49.49 34.73
N LYS A 3 -6.62 50.01 33.86
CA LYS A 3 -8.04 49.74 33.95
C LYS A 3 -8.21 48.23 33.77
N GLU A 4 -8.71 47.54 34.79
CA GLU A 4 -9.21 46.17 34.60
C GLU A 4 -10.30 46.22 33.54
N VAL A 5 -9.98 45.72 32.35
CA VAL A 5 -10.96 45.50 31.30
C VAL A 5 -11.81 44.32 31.77
N LYS A 6 -12.97 44.63 32.36
CA LYS A 6 -13.96 43.62 32.73
C LYS A 6 -14.48 42.99 31.44
N LEU A 7 -13.99 41.80 31.09
CA LEU A 7 -14.49 41.04 29.94
C LEU A 7 -15.99 40.77 30.14
N SER A 8 -16.76 40.82 29.05
CA SER A 8 -18.16 40.41 29.08
C SER A 8 -18.29 38.97 29.57
N LYS A 9 -19.36 38.65 30.30
CA LYS A 9 -19.65 37.29 30.80
C LYS A 9 -19.63 36.24 29.68
N GLU A 10 -20.09 36.62 28.49
CA GLU A 10 -20.08 35.76 27.31
C GLU A 10 -18.66 35.42 26.85
N VAL A 11 -17.78 36.42 26.78
CA VAL A 11 -16.38 36.22 26.39
C VAL A 11 -15.65 35.39 27.44
N GLN A 12 -15.90 35.65 28.72
CA GLN A 12 -15.34 34.86 29.81
C GLN A 12 -15.74 33.39 29.72
N ASN A 13 -17.02 33.11 29.39
CA ASN A 13 -17.51 31.75 29.21
C ASN A 13 -16.82 31.06 28.01
N ASN A 14 -16.69 31.75 26.88
CA ASN A 14 -16.02 31.20 25.69
C ASN A 14 -14.55 30.88 25.96
N VAL A 15 -13.84 31.73 26.72
CA VAL A 15 -12.46 31.48 27.14
C VAL A 15 -12.37 30.24 28.04
N ASN A 16 -13.27 30.11 29.02
CA ASN A 16 -13.31 28.94 29.90
C ASN A 16 -13.58 27.63 29.13
N ILE A 17 -14.50 27.65 28.16
CA ILE A 17 -14.79 26.50 27.29
C ILE A 17 -13.56 26.13 26.46
N PHE A 18 -12.86 27.14 25.92
CA PHE A 18 -11.66 26.93 25.14
C PHE A 18 -10.53 26.31 26.00
N ASP A 19 -10.33 26.80 27.22
CA ASP A 19 -9.33 26.28 28.16
C ASP A 19 -9.61 24.81 28.56
N GLN A 20 -10.87 24.47 28.84
CA GLN A 20 -11.29 23.09 29.09
C GLN A 20 -11.06 22.17 27.89
N SER A 21 -11.32 22.69 26.68
CA SER A 21 -11.06 21.97 25.42
C SER A 21 -9.57 21.72 25.23
N LEU A 22 -8.70 22.69 25.55
CA LEU A 22 -7.25 22.52 25.49
C LEU A 22 -6.75 21.48 26.50
N THR A 23 -7.25 21.52 27.74
CA THR A 23 -6.92 20.53 28.77
C THR A 23 -7.29 19.11 28.32
N THR A 24 -8.43 18.97 27.65
CA THR A 24 -8.88 17.69 27.09
C THR A 24 -7.93 17.19 26.00
N ILE A 25 -7.53 18.07 25.07
CA ILE A 25 -6.58 17.75 24.00
C ILE A 25 -5.22 17.34 24.59
N GLU A 26 -4.72 18.06 25.59
CA GLU A 26 -3.44 17.75 26.24
C GLU A 26 -3.45 16.36 26.87
N SER A 27 -4.53 16.00 27.57
CA SER A 27 -4.73 14.66 28.13
C SER A 27 -4.70 13.57 27.05
N LEU A 28 -5.36 13.79 25.91
CA LEU A 28 -5.39 12.86 24.78
C LEU A 28 -4.04 12.72 24.08
N LEU A 29 -3.22 13.77 24.05
CA LEU A 29 -1.90 13.77 23.41
C LEU A 29 -0.78 13.28 24.32
N LYS A 30 -0.96 13.29 25.64
CA LYS A 30 0.03 12.84 26.62
C LYS A 30 0.61 11.44 26.33
N PRO A 31 -0.18 10.42 25.97
CA PRO A 31 0.35 9.09 25.63
C PRO A 31 1.25 9.12 24.39
N LEU A 32 0.93 9.96 23.39
CA LEU A 32 1.72 10.10 22.17
C LEU A 32 3.08 10.73 22.45
N SER A 33 3.14 11.70 23.36
CA SER A 33 4.40 12.35 23.77
C SER A 33 5.34 11.41 24.52
N GLN A 34 4.80 10.40 25.19
CA GLN A 34 5.57 9.38 25.92
C GLN A 34 6.00 8.21 25.02
N GLN A 35 5.47 8.14 23.79
CA GLN A 35 5.71 7.04 22.88
C GLN A 35 7.10 7.13 22.24
N THR A 36 7.92 6.09 22.37
CA THR A 36 9.29 6.08 21.81
C THR A 36 9.29 5.77 20.32
N LYS A 37 10.21 6.37 19.54
CA LYS A 37 10.41 6.08 18.09
C LYS A 37 10.56 4.58 17.75
N LYS A 38 11.00 3.76 18.71
CA LYS A 38 11.10 2.29 18.58
C LYS A 38 9.73 1.62 18.46
N SER A 39 8.73 2.03 19.25
CA SER A 39 7.37 1.48 19.20
C SER A 39 6.69 1.74 17.85
N MET A 40 6.91 2.92 17.27
CA MET A 40 6.40 3.28 15.93
C MET A 40 6.92 2.33 14.84
N LYS A 41 8.17 1.85 14.95
CA LYS A 41 8.77 0.91 13.98
C LYS A 41 8.20 -0.51 14.07
N GLN A 42 7.62 -0.88 15.21
CA GLN A 42 6.99 -2.19 15.42
C GLN A 42 5.53 -2.22 14.95
N MET A 43 4.91 -1.05 14.72
CA MET A 43 3.55 -0.96 14.19
C MET A 43 3.48 -1.35 12.72
N ASP A 44 2.36 -1.93 12.32
CA ASP A 44 2.04 -2.15 10.91
C ASP A 44 2.13 -0.85 10.09
N ALA A 45 2.51 -0.98 8.82
CA ALA A 45 2.76 0.15 7.93
C ALA A 45 1.50 1.03 7.75
N GLU A 46 0.31 0.42 7.72
CA GLU A 46 -0.95 1.15 7.58
C GLU A 46 -1.26 1.98 8.83
N LYS A 47 -1.16 1.35 10.01
CA LYS A 47 -1.40 2.01 11.31
C LYS A 47 -0.40 3.14 11.54
N ARG A 48 0.86 2.95 11.15
CA ARG A 48 1.91 3.96 11.23
C ARG A 48 1.59 5.16 10.33
N ALA A 49 1.17 4.92 9.09
CA ALA A 49 0.79 6.00 8.17
C ALA A 49 -0.40 6.82 8.69
N LYS A 50 -1.44 6.14 9.20
CA LYS A 50 -2.59 6.78 9.86
C LYS A 50 -2.13 7.70 10.99
N LEU A 51 -1.31 7.18 11.91
CA LEU A 51 -0.82 7.93 13.05
C LEU A 51 0.03 9.14 12.64
N SER A 52 0.96 8.99 11.69
CA SER A 52 1.78 10.09 11.20
C SER A 52 0.95 11.22 10.57
N ILE A 53 -0.07 10.88 9.78
CA ILE A 53 -0.97 11.87 9.17
C ILE A 53 -1.82 12.57 10.24
N CYS A 54 -2.34 11.83 11.23
CA CYS A 54 -3.07 12.41 12.35
C CYS A 54 -2.19 13.37 13.17
N CYS A 55 -0.96 12.98 13.53
CA CYS A 55 -0.03 13.85 14.24
C CYS A 55 0.24 15.15 13.46
N ALA A 56 0.51 15.04 12.16
CA ALA A 56 0.72 16.22 11.31
C ALA A 56 -0.52 17.13 11.26
N TYR A 57 -1.72 16.55 11.16
CA TYR A 57 -2.98 17.29 11.17
C TYR A 57 -3.19 18.03 12.50
N THR A 58 -2.97 17.34 13.63
CA THR A 58 -3.14 17.91 14.97
C THR A 58 -2.23 19.11 15.18
N VAL A 59 -0.93 18.98 14.90
CA VAL A 59 0.04 20.07 15.11
C VAL A 59 -0.33 21.29 14.25
N ASN A 60 -0.68 21.08 12.98
CA ASN A 60 -1.06 22.19 12.10
C ASN A 60 -2.39 22.84 12.51
N THR A 61 -3.34 22.06 13.02
CA THR A 61 -4.62 22.59 13.51
C THR A 61 -4.44 23.38 14.81
N LEU A 62 -3.60 22.91 15.73
CA LEU A 62 -3.26 23.66 16.94
C LEU A 62 -2.52 24.96 16.60
N PHE A 63 -1.63 24.93 15.60
CA PHE A 63 -0.98 26.14 15.12
C PHE A 63 -1.97 27.11 14.46
N TYR A 64 -2.94 26.61 13.69
CA TYR A 64 -4.03 27.41 13.14
C TYR A 64 -4.85 28.09 14.25
N MET A 65 -5.18 27.37 15.32
CA MET A 65 -5.87 27.92 16.49
C MET A 65 -5.04 29.00 17.18
N TYR A 66 -3.73 28.78 17.34
CA TYR A 66 -2.81 29.77 17.90
C TYR A 66 -2.78 31.06 17.07
N LEU A 67 -2.72 30.99 15.74
CA LEU A 67 -2.79 32.19 14.90
C LEU A 67 -4.07 33.01 15.16
N LYS A 68 -5.21 32.33 15.33
CA LYS A 68 -6.48 32.99 15.68
C LYS A 68 -6.43 33.69 17.03
N THR A 69 -5.76 33.13 18.04
CA THR A 69 -5.63 33.80 19.35
C THR A 69 -4.73 35.02 19.30
N GLN A 70 -3.77 35.08 18.36
CA GLN A 70 -2.93 36.25 18.11
C GLN A 70 -3.62 37.30 17.21
N GLY A 71 -4.85 37.05 16.75
CA GLY A 71 -5.56 37.94 15.83
C GLY A 71 -5.02 37.92 14.39
N ILE A 72 -4.20 36.94 14.03
CA ILE A 72 -3.66 36.77 12.68
C ILE A 72 -4.64 35.92 11.86
N ASP A 73 -5.05 36.38 10.69
CA ASP A 73 -5.90 35.59 9.78
C ASP A 73 -5.12 34.38 9.25
N PRO A 74 -5.48 33.14 9.62
CA PRO A 74 -4.78 31.95 9.18
C PRO A 74 -4.89 31.69 7.67
N SER A 75 -5.84 32.34 6.98
CA SER A 75 -6.07 32.17 5.54
C SER A 75 -4.94 32.75 4.70
N THR A 76 -4.27 33.78 5.22
CA THR A 76 -3.09 34.43 4.62
C THR A 76 -1.79 33.69 4.96
N HIS A 77 -1.80 32.90 6.04
CA HIS A 77 -0.62 32.20 6.53
C HIS A 77 -0.32 30.92 5.71
N PRO A 78 0.96 30.56 5.49
CA PRO A 78 1.35 29.28 4.86
C PRO A 78 0.77 28.02 5.52
N CYS A 79 0.25 28.12 6.75
CA CYS A 79 -0.41 27.04 7.48
C CYS A 79 -1.58 26.44 6.68
N ARG A 80 -2.32 27.26 5.92
CA ARG A 80 -3.39 26.78 5.04
C ARG A 80 -2.89 25.79 4.01
N LYS A 81 -1.71 26.03 3.42
CA LYS A 81 -1.08 25.12 2.44
C LYS A 81 -0.69 23.80 3.08
N GLU A 82 -0.20 23.83 4.32
CA GLU A 82 0.14 22.62 5.08
C GLU A 82 -1.10 21.76 5.36
N ILE A 83 -2.22 22.37 5.73
CA ILE A 83 -3.49 21.66 5.93
C ILE A 83 -3.96 21.00 4.63
N GLN A 84 -3.93 21.73 3.50
CA GLN A 84 -4.28 21.17 2.19
C GLN A 84 -3.37 19.99 1.81
N ARG A 85 -2.06 20.13 2.05
CA ARG A 85 -1.09 19.04 1.82
C ARG A 85 -1.47 17.80 2.61
N ILE A 86 -1.83 17.95 3.88
CA ILE A 86 -2.25 16.84 4.75
C ILE A 86 -3.53 16.17 4.25
N GLN A 87 -4.52 16.94 3.79
CA GLN A 87 -5.75 16.40 3.19
C GLN A 87 -5.45 15.54 1.95
N THR A 88 -4.50 15.96 1.11
CA THR A 88 -4.05 15.14 -0.02
C THR A 88 -3.43 13.81 0.45
N TYR A 89 -2.65 13.81 1.53
CA TYR A 89 -2.10 12.57 2.08
C TYR A 89 -3.17 11.66 2.71
N MET A 90 -4.19 12.23 3.36
CA MET A 90 -5.35 11.46 3.84
C MET A 90 -6.10 10.79 2.68
N GLN A 91 -6.28 11.51 1.56
CA GLN A 91 -6.87 10.93 0.36
C GLN A 91 -6.04 9.78 -0.20
N LYS A 92 -4.73 9.98 -0.39
CA LYS A 92 -3.81 8.93 -0.87
C LYS A 92 -3.83 7.68 0.01
N LEU A 93 -3.94 7.86 1.33
CA LEU A 93 -4.03 6.74 2.26
C LEU A 93 -5.35 5.97 2.06
N ARG A 94 -6.48 6.66 1.94
CA ARG A 94 -7.79 6.04 1.66
C ARG A 94 -7.81 5.28 0.35
N GLU A 95 -7.24 5.85 -0.71
CA GLU A 95 -7.14 5.21 -2.03
C GLU A 95 -6.32 3.92 -1.96
N LYS A 96 -5.19 3.92 -1.24
CA LYS A 96 -4.39 2.71 -1.03
C LYS A 96 -5.15 1.63 -0.26
N GLN A 97 -5.90 2.01 0.77
CA GLN A 97 -6.72 1.08 1.56
C GLN A 97 -7.81 0.43 0.69
N ALA A 98 -8.55 1.23 -0.07
CA ALA A 98 -9.58 0.74 -0.97
C ALA A 98 -9.01 -0.23 -2.04
N LYS A 99 -7.82 0.05 -2.59
CA LYS A 99 -7.15 -0.86 -3.54
C LYS A 99 -6.78 -2.20 -2.90
N ILE A 100 -6.23 -2.19 -1.69
CA ILE A 100 -5.88 -3.42 -0.96
C ILE A 100 -7.13 -4.24 -0.67
N GLU A 101 -8.22 -3.59 -0.27
CA GLU A 101 -9.51 -4.27 -0.03
C GLU A 101 -10.13 -4.84 -1.30
N ALA A 102 -10.05 -4.11 -2.43
CA ALA A 102 -10.53 -4.59 -3.72
C ALA A 102 -9.76 -5.83 -4.20
N MET A 103 -8.42 -5.82 -4.11
CA MET A 103 -7.57 -6.97 -4.45
C MET A 103 -7.89 -8.19 -3.58
N LYS A 104 -8.14 -8.00 -2.28
CA LYS A 104 -8.57 -9.10 -1.38
C LYS A 104 -9.90 -9.72 -1.82
N LYS A 105 -10.87 -8.89 -2.24
CA LYS A 105 -12.20 -9.34 -2.69
C LYS A 105 -12.17 -10.02 -4.06
N GLU A 106 -11.30 -9.59 -4.96
CA GLU A 106 -11.11 -10.22 -6.28
C GLU A 106 -10.50 -11.62 -6.13
N ASN A 107 -9.43 -11.73 -5.33
CA ASN A 107 -8.79 -13.01 -5.03
C ASN A 107 -9.72 -14.01 -4.33
N SER A 108 -10.69 -13.55 -3.53
CA SER A 108 -11.69 -14.44 -2.90
C SER A 108 -12.82 -14.83 -3.85
N LYS A 109 -13.18 -14.00 -4.84
CA LYS A 109 -14.25 -14.31 -5.82
C LYS A 109 -13.80 -15.28 -6.91
N GLN A 110 -12.51 -15.34 -7.20
CA GLN A 110 -11.93 -16.29 -8.15
C GLN A 110 -11.89 -17.74 -7.65
N GLU A 111 -12.13 -17.99 -6.36
CA GLU A 111 -12.24 -19.37 -5.83
C GLU A 111 -13.64 -19.98 -6.03
N ASP A 112 -14.67 -19.19 -6.35
CA ASP A 112 -16.09 -19.62 -6.27
C ASP A 112 -16.84 -19.73 -7.62
N ALA A 113 -16.21 -19.52 -8.78
CA ALA A 113 -16.89 -19.57 -10.10
C ALA A 113 -16.53 -20.79 -10.98
N ASP A 114 -15.38 -21.43 -10.76
CA ASP A 114 -15.00 -22.71 -11.34
C ASP A 114 -13.90 -23.30 -10.45
N GLY A 115 -14.17 -24.39 -9.73
CA GLY A 115 -13.41 -24.88 -8.57
C GLY A 115 -11.98 -25.39 -8.84
N ARG A 116 -11.16 -24.65 -9.58
CA ARG A 116 -9.71 -24.86 -9.72
C ARG A 116 -8.97 -23.62 -9.24
N SER A 117 -8.75 -23.57 -7.93
CA SER A 117 -7.65 -22.78 -7.35
C SER A 117 -6.35 -23.24 -8.03
N MET A 118 -5.79 -22.44 -8.95
CA MET A 118 -4.46 -22.69 -9.54
C MET A 118 -3.37 -22.32 -8.52
N LYS A 119 -3.40 -22.98 -7.35
CA LYS A 119 -2.23 -23.06 -6.49
C LYS A 119 -1.29 -24.04 -7.19
N VAL A 120 -0.39 -23.52 -8.01
CA VAL A 120 0.71 -24.32 -8.52
C VAL A 120 1.50 -24.76 -7.29
N ASP A 121 1.46 -26.04 -6.98
CA ASP A 121 2.23 -26.62 -5.88
C ASP A 121 3.71 -26.25 -6.09
N ALA A 122 4.37 -25.75 -5.05
CA ALA A 122 5.78 -25.34 -5.12
C ALA A 122 6.67 -26.47 -5.64
N VAL A 123 6.29 -27.73 -5.35
CA VAL A 123 6.96 -28.93 -5.86
C VAL A 123 6.80 -29.08 -7.38
N VAL A 124 5.62 -28.75 -7.93
CA VAL A 124 5.36 -28.77 -9.38
C VAL A 124 6.09 -27.65 -10.10
N ALA A 125 6.12 -26.44 -9.51
CA ALA A 125 6.93 -25.34 -10.04
C ALA A 125 8.42 -25.71 -10.08
N HIS A 126 8.94 -26.34 -9.02
CA HIS A 126 10.31 -26.86 -8.98
C HIS A 126 10.57 -27.93 -10.05
N ARG A 127 9.64 -28.87 -10.26
CA ARG A 127 9.77 -29.91 -11.30
C ARG A 127 9.75 -29.33 -12.71
N LEU A 128 8.92 -28.33 -12.97
CA LEU A 128 8.86 -27.63 -14.25
C LEU A 128 10.18 -26.90 -14.54
N ILE A 129 10.72 -26.18 -13.55
CA ILE A 129 12.02 -25.51 -13.66
C ILE A 129 13.12 -26.55 -13.96
N ASN A 130 13.17 -27.65 -13.21
CA ASN A 130 14.17 -28.68 -13.43
C ASN A 130 14.04 -29.35 -14.80
N ASN A 131 12.83 -29.61 -15.29
CA ASN A 131 12.62 -30.20 -16.61
C ASN A 131 13.02 -29.24 -17.75
N ILE A 132 12.79 -27.94 -17.59
CA ILE A 132 13.23 -26.92 -18.56
C ILE A 132 14.76 -26.80 -18.57
N LEU A 133 15.40 -26.86 -17.40
CA LEU A 133 16.87 -26.85 -17.30
C LEU A 133 17.50 -28.10 -17.94
N THR A 134 16.99 -29.29 -17.63
CA THR A 134 17.54 -30.54 -18.18
C THR A 134 17.30 -30.69 -19.69
N THR A 135 16.19 -30.17 -20.22
CA THR A 135 15.94 -30.15 -21.67
C THR A 135 16.77 -29.10 -22.40
N SER A 136 17.15 -28.00 -21.74
CA SER A 136 18.07 -27.00 -22.29
C SER A 136 19.48 -27.56 -22.47
N ASP A 137 19.96 -28.38 -21.52
CA ASP A 137 21.26 -29.07 -21.64
C ASP A 137 21.23 -30.18 -22.71
N ASN A 138 20.09 -30.86 -22.90
CA ASN A 138 19.95 -31.93 -23.91
C ASN A 138 19.78 -31.43 -25.36
N ASN A 139 19.38 -30.17 -25.57
CA ASN A 139 19.29 -29.58 -26.92
C ASN A 139 20.64 -29.10 -27.47
N ASN A 140 21.65 -28.91 -26.62
CA ASN A 140 23.03 -28.63 -27.09
C ASN A 140 23.79 -29.89 -27.52
N ASN A 141 23.31 -31.09 -27.20
CA ASN A 141 23.98 -32.35 -27.52
C ASN A 141 23.26 -33.21 -28.60
N ASN A 142 22.10 -32.76 -29.13
CA ASN A 142 21.28 -33.55 -30.07
C ASN A 142 21.19 -33.00 -31.50
N THR A 143 22.01 -32.02 -31.85
CA THR A 143 22.21 -31.61 -33.26
C THR A 143 22.90 -32.68 -34.10
N GLU A 144 23.53 -33.70 -33.50
CA GLU A 144 24.21 -34.76 -34.26
C GLU A 144 23.42 -36.09 -34.37
N GLU A 145 22.52 -36.42 -33.43
CA GLU A 145 21.90 -37.75 -33.40
C GLU A 145 20.55 -37.85 -34.14
N SER A 146 19.86 -36.73 -34.33
CA SER A 146 18.56 -36.66 -35.02
C SER A 146 18.66 -36.84 -36.55
N ALA A 147 19.87 -36.73 -37.13
CA ALA A 147 20.11 -36.96 -38.56
C ALA A 147 20.26 -38.46 -38.91
N LYS A 148 20.69 -39.31 -37.97
CA LYS A 148 20.87 -40.77 -38.22
C LYS A 148 19.57 -41.57 -38.16
N LYS A 149 18.58 -41.13 -37.37
CA LYS A 149 17.29 -41.84 -37.25
C LYS A 149 16.38 -41.64 -38.46
N ARG A 150 16.53 -40.54 -39.22
CA ARG A 150 15.79 -40.30 -40.48
C ARG A 150 16.29 -41.16 -41.64
N LYS A 151 17.59 -41.50 -41.70
CA LYS A 151 18.13 -42.39 -42.75
C LYS A 151 17.71 -43.84 -42.64
N ARG A 152 17.42 -44.35 -41.42
CA ARG A 152 17.04 -45.75 -41.20
C ARG A 152 15.57 -46.08 -41.53
N ILE A 153 14.73 -45.05 -41.73
CA ILE A 153 13.30 -45.23 -42.03
C ILE A 153 13.04 -45.19 -43.55
N GLU A 154 13.93 -44.58 -44.34
CA GLU A 154 13.85 -44.58 -45.82
C GLU A 154 14.25 -45.92 -46.47
N GLU A 155 14.99 -46.78 -45.77
CA GLU A 155 15.46 -48.07 -46.30
C GLU A 155 14.44 -49.22 -46.16
N THR A 156 13.34 -49.05 -45.42
CA THR A 156 12.40 -50.15 -45.07
C THR A 156 11.02 -50.06 -45.72
N LEU A 157 10.78 -49.13 -46.66
CA LEU A 157 9.51 -49.04 -47.39
C LEU A 157 9.56 -49.76 -48.75
N PRO A 158 8.58 -50.64 -49.07
CA PRO A 158 8.61 -51.47 -50.27
C PRO A 158 8.39 -50.67 -51.55
N LYS A 159 9.19 -50.96 -52.58
CA LYS A 159 9.12 -50.36 -53.92
C LYS A 159 7.74 -50.59 -54.56
N LYS A 160 6.94 -49.54 -54.74
CA LYS A 160 5.74 -49.56 -55.59
C LYS A 160 6.14 -49.89 -57.03
N LYS A 161 5.61 -51.01 -57.56
CA LYS A 161 5.75 -51.44 -58.96
C LYS A 161 5.25 -50.34 -59.90
N LYS A 162 6.07 -50.00 -60.90
CA LYS A 162 5.70 -49.14 -62.03
C LYS A 162 4.69 -49.86 -62.90
N SER A 163 3.50 -49.29 -63.08
CA SER A 163 2.65 -49.56 -64.24
C SER A 163 3.16 -48.68 -65.38
N LYS A 164 3.53 -49.29 -66.51
CA LYS A 164 3.90 -48.59 -67.74
C LYS A 164 3.08 -49.22 -68.87
N LYS A 165 2.22 -48.38 -69.44
CA LYS A 165 1.66 -48.37 -70.79
C LYS A 165 0.91 -49.62 -71.28
#